data_AF-A0A355KYN1-F1
#
_entry.id   AF-A0A355KYN1-F1
#
_cell.length_a   1.000
_cell.length_b   1.000
_cell.length_c   1.000
_cell.angle_alpha   90.00
_cell.angle_beta   90.00
_cell.angle_gamma   90.00
#
_symmetry.space_group_name_H-M   'P 1'
#
loop_
_entity.id
_entity.type
_entity.pdbx_description
1 polymer ?
#
loop_
_entity_poly.entity_id
_entity_poly.type
_entity_poly.pdbx_seq_one_letter_code
_entity_poly.pdbx_strand_id
1 'polypeptide(L)'
;MKFCEKLNEYIASISCTAKELCALSGISEATLSRYRSGERVPELGTKGFDGLCTGIAQIAESKAPNLTYEKIKEEFCSCSDFDSTDKELLRKNFNTLISALSININRMCRYINYDVSTVFRIRNGTRNPADFEGFSSAVASFIAEEMKSPSELTVLAELLGCSTNEITDQSAVYTTVKKWLVKEKQQKPDTIGVFLNRLDEFNLNEYIKVIKFDELKVPTVPFQLPSSRTYFGIEEMKESELDFLKATVLSKSMSPVTMYSDMPLKEMAKDADFSKKWMFGMAMMLKKGLHLNQIHNIDRSFDEMMLGLESWIPMYMTGQISPYYLKGIQDGVFHHFLKVSGSAALTGEAIAGYHSDGKYYLTKSRKEIAYYEKRAQELVANAYPLMEIYRSDKENELNAFLLSDSDKPGKRRSILSTLPLYTADRELLKQILKRNKISEERQKNILEYAEARKLRVIKILETKILEDEIPIVTKDEFAAHPQVLELSGIFCETDITYSYEEYMSHLAMTEEFAASHSNYKLLKASTPAFRNLQILIHEDQWVMVSKSKAPAIHFVIRHPKLRKAIENFIPPVIDK
;
A
#
# COMPACT_ATOMS: atom_id res chain seq x y z
N MET A 1 18.80 17.85 28.98
CA MET A 1 17.94 18.74 29.77
C MET A 1 16.90 17.87 30.46
N LYS A 2 16.63 18.16 31.74
CA LYS A 2 15.61 17.45 32.51
C LYS A 2 14.21 17.94 32.15
N PHE A 3 13.21 17.08 32.36
CA PHE A 3 11.81 17.38 32.10
C PHE A 3 11.35 18.66 32.83
N CYS A 4 11.72 18.82 34.10
CA CYS A 4 11.34 19.98 34.89
C CYS A 4 11.94 21.29 34.35
N GLU A 5 13.16 21.26 33.83
CA GLU A 5 13.83 22.40 33.21
C GLU A 5 13.07 22.81 31.94
N LYS A 6 12.74 21.83 31.09
CA LYS A 6 12.00 22.06 29.84
C LYS A 6 10.57 22.55 30.07
N LEU A 7 9.89 22.01 31.08
CA LEU A 7 8.56 22.47 31.47
C LEU A 7 8.59 23.93 31.94
N ASN A 8 9.58 24.30 32.76
CA ASN A 8 9.72 25.68 33.21
C ASN A 8 10.11 26.63 32.07
N GLU A 9 10.90 26.17 31.09
CA GLU A 9 11.20 26.91 29.85
C GLU A 9 9.92 27.22 29.05
N TYR A 10 9.04 26.23 28.87
CA TYR A 10 7.75 26.45 28.21
C TYR A 10 6.86 27.41 28.97
N ILE A 11 6.74 27.25 30.29
CA ILE A 11 5.93 28.14 31.13
C ILE A 11 6.41 29.60 31.02
N ALA A 12 7.72 29.80 31.00
CA ALA A 12 8.33 31.12 30.83
C ALA A 12 8.11 31.69 29.42
N SER A 13 8.37 30.89 28.38
CA SER A 13 8.31 31.34 26.99
C SER A 13 6.89 31.70 26.52
N ILE A 14 5.88 30.97 26.97
CA ILE A 14 4.47 31.25 26.64
C ILE A 14 3.80 32.19 27.66
N SER A 15 4.53 32.57 28.73
CA SER A 15 4.06 33.42 29.82
C SER A 15 2.72 32.94 30.42
N CYS A 16 2.61 31.65 30.71
CA CYS A 16 1.39 31.08 31.30
C CYS A 16 1.42 31.07 32.83
N THR A 17 0.26 31.22 33.45
CA THR A 17 0.12 31.03 34.90
C THR A 17 -0.09 29.55 35.24
N ALA A 18 0.34 29.12 36.43
CA ALA A 18 0.13 27.74 36.88
C ALA A 18 -1.36 27.34 36.90
N LYS A 19 -2.25 28.29 37.24
CA LYS A 19 -3.70 28.09 37.32
C LYS A 19 -4.31 27.86 35.94
N GLU A 20 -3.90 28.64 34.95
CA GLU A 20 -4.32 28.53 33.56
C GLU A 20 -3.86 27.21 32.94
N LEU A 21 -2.60 26.84 33.15
CA LEU A 21 -2.07 25.58 32.66
C LEU A 21 -2.81 24.39 33.29
N CYS A 22 -3.05 24.39 34.61
CA CYS A 22 -3.82 23.34 35.28
C CYS A 22 -5.25 23.19 34.73
N ALA A 23 -5.92 24.30 34.42
CA ALA A 23 -7.28 24.28 33.89
C ALA A 23 -7.38 23.61 32.52
N LEU A 24 -6.43 23.91 31.61
CA LEU A 24 -6.42 23.36 30.26
C LEU A 24 -5.83 21.94 30.18
N SER A 25 -4.88 21.62 31.06
CA SER A 25 -4.23 20.31 31.08
C SER A 25 -4.96 19.25 31.91
N GLY A 26 -5.91 19.65 32.76
CA GLY A 26 -6.63 18.73 33.64
C GLY A 26 -5.77 18.12 34.75
N ILE A 27 -4.54 18.62 34.98
CA ILE A 27 -3.70 18.24 36.12
C ILE A 27 -3.92 19.18 37.31
N SER A 28 -3.82 18.64 38.53
CA SER A 28 -3.94 19.44 39.76
C SER A 28 -2.72 20.34 39.99
N GLU A 29 -2.91 21.47 40.69
CA GLU A 29 -1.81 22.39 41.05
C GLU A 29 -0.69 21.68 41.82
N ALA A 30 -1.04 20.74 42.71
CA ALA A 30 -0.06 19.92 43.42
C ALA A 30 0.76 19.03 42.48
N THR A 31 0.15 18.47 41.43
CA THR A 31 0.84 17.64 40.43
C THR A 31 1.75 18.50 39.55
N LEU A 32 1.27 19.66 39.09
CA LEU A 32 2.08 20.62 38.34
C LEU A 32 3.29 21.11 39.16
N SER A 33 3.10 21.38 40.46
CA SER A 33 4.20 21.78 41.34
C SER A 33 5.29 20.73 41.43
N ARG A 34 4.93 19.45 41.57
CA ARG A 34 5.88 18.33 41.62
C ARG A 34 6.61 18.12 40.30
N TYR A 35 5.94 18.37 39.17
CA TYR A 35 6.55 18.36 37.84
C TYR A 35 7.56 19.48 37.66
N ARG A 36 7.24 20.69 38.14
CA ARG A 36 8.13 21.86 38.06
C ARG A 36 9.34 21.78 38.98
N SER A 37 9.22 21.12 40.14
CA SER A 37 10.32 20.91 41.09
C SER A 37 11.22 19.73 40.72
N GLY A 38 10.79 18.88 39.77
CA GLY A 38 11.49 17.63 39.45
C GLY A 38 11.30 16.53 40.50
N GLU A 39 10.41 16.71 41.48
CA GLU A 39 10.01 15.66 42.44
C GLU A 39 9.30 14.49 41.74
N ARG A 40 8.63 14.79 40.62
CA ARG A 40 7.92 13.81 39.80
C ARG A 40 8.09 14.12 38.32
N VAL A 41 8.26 13.09 37.51
CA VAL A 41 8.21 13.18 36.03
C VAL A 41 6.90 12.54 35.55
N PRO A 42 6.16 13.14 34.61
CA PRO A 42 4.98 12.52 34.04
C PRO A 42 5.34 11.29 33.21
N GLU A 43 4.41 10.34 33.11
CA GLU A 43 4.60 9.10 32.36
C GLU A 43 3.95 9.20 30.97
N LEU A 44 4.66 8.73 29.94
CA LEU A 44 4.16 8.69 28.55
C LEU A 44 2.83 7.92 28.46
N GLY A 45 1.87 8.48 27.73
CA GLY A 45 0.54 7.87 27.52
C GLY A 45 -0.45 8.02 28.68
N THR A 46 -0.07 8.71 29.75
CA THR A 46 -1.02 9.07 30.81
C THR A 46 -1.84 10.30 30.43
N LYS A 47 -3.11 10.34 30.88
CA LYS A 47 -3.98 11.53 30.71
C LYS A 47 -3.33 12.82 31.24
N GLY A 48 -2.53 12.72 32.31
CA GLY A 48 -1.81 13.86 32.86
C GLY A 48 -0.70 14.38 31.95
N PHE A 49 0.02 13.49 31.26
CA PHE A 49 1.03 13.87 30.28
C PHE A 49 0.41 14.44 29.01
N ASP A 50 -0.58 13.75 28.43
CA ASP A 50 -1.26 14.22 27.22
C ASP A 50 -2.01 15.53 27.46
N GLY A 51 -2.65 15.66 28.62
CA GLY A 51 -3.27 16.89 29.07
C GLY A 51 -2.25 18.03 29.21
N LEU A 52 -1.07 17.78 29.79
CA LEU A 52 -0.01 18.78 29.89
C LEU A 52 0.47 19.26 28.52
N CYS A 53 0.75 18.35 27.57
CA CYS A 53 1.15 18.72 26.22
C CYS A 53 0.06 19.52 25.49
N THR A 54 -1.20 19.09 25.62
CA THR A 54 -2.35 19.77 25.02
C THR A 54 -2.55 21.16 25.60
N GLY A 55 -2.46 21.30 26.92
CA GLY A 55 -2.61 22.58 27.61
C GLY A 55 -1.53 23.59 27.22
N ILE A 56 -0.29 23.15 27.07
CA ILE A 56 0.81 24.02 26.59
C ILE A 56 0.56 24.43 25.13
N ALA A 57 0.19 23.50 24.25
CA ALA A 57 -0.08 23.78 22.84
C ALA A 57 -1.23 24.79 22.67
N GLN A 58 -2.33 24.62 23.42
CA GLN A 58 -3.48 25.53 23.39
C GLN A 58 -3.14 26.94 23.86
N ILE A 59 -2.32 27.07 24.90
CA ILE A 59 -1.87 28.41 25.36
C ILE A 59 -0.90 29.04 24.35
N ALA A 60 -0.07 28.22 23.71
CA ALA A 60 0.89 28.66 22.71
C ALA A 60 0.25 29.07 21.38
N GLU A 61 -0.97 28.63 21.07
CA GLU A 61 -1.63 28.81 19.77
C GLU A 61 -1.65 30.26 19.27
N SER A 62 -1.80 31.25 20.17
CA SER A 62 -1.82 32.68 19.83
C SER A 62 -0.46 33.39 19.91
N LYS A 63 0.56 32.78 20.54
CA LYS A 63 1.84 33.43 20.87
C LYS A 63 3.06 32.77 20.23
N ALA A 64 3.01 31.46 20.03
CA ALA A 64 4.04 30.63 19.45
C ALA A 64 3.40 29.46 18.68
N PRO A 65 2.83 29.71 17.48
CA PRO A 65 2.05 28.73 16.71
C PRO A 65 2.84 27.46 16.35
N ASN A 66 4.17 27.55 16.41
CA ASN A 66 5.11 26.49 16.07
C ASN A 66 5.21 25.42 17.16
N LEU A 67 4.61 25.65 18.35
CA LEU A 67 4.60 24.72 19.48
C LEU A 67 3.33 23.87 19.46
N THR A 68 3.29 22.89 18.56
CA THR A 68 2.18 21.93 18.49
C THR A 68 2.29 20.85 19.57
N TYR A 69 1.19 20.12 19.80
CA TYR A 69 1.17 18.97 20.72
C TYR A 69 2.28 17.97 20.39
N GLU A 70 2.48 17.67 19.11
CA GLU A 70 3.47 16.71 18.62
C GLU A 70 4.89 17.15 18.96
N LYS A 71 5.20 18.44 18.72
CA LYS A 71 6.51 19.00 19.02
C LYS A 71 6.80 19.05 20.52
N ILE A 72 5.82 19.48 21.33
CA ILE A 72 5.95 19.52 22.79
C ILE A 72 6.16 18.10 23.34
N LYS A 73 5.40 17.14 22.83
CA LYS A 73 5.52 15.72 23.20
C LYS A 73 6.90 15.18 22.86
N GLU A 74 7.39 15.43 21.65
CA GLU A 74 8.72 15.03 21.20
C GLU A 74 9.83 15.62 22.09
N GLU A 75 9.78 16.93 22.35
CA GLU A 75 10.77 17.60 23.20
C GLU A 75 10.74 17.12 24.66
N PHE A 76 9.57 16.79 25.22
CA PHE A 76 9.48 16.17 26.55
C PHE A 76 9.99 14.73 26.57
N CYS A 77 9.67 13.92 25.55
CA CYS A 77 10.20 12.56 25.42
C CYS A 77 11.72 12.53 25.21
N SER A 78 12.30 13.63 24.73
CA SER A 78 13.74 13.82 24.54
C SER A 78 14.49 14.20 25.81
N CYS A 79 13.78 14.44 26.93
CA CYS A 79 14.39 14.81 28.20
C CYS A 79 15.12 13.62 28.84
N SER A 80 16.28 13.87 29.45
CA SER A 80 17.20 12.82 29.91
C SER A 80 16.67 11.96 31.07
N ASP A 81 15.68 12.46 31.79
CA ASP A 81 15.02 11.82 32.94
C ASP A 81 13.58 11.36 32.62
N PHE A 82 13.18 11.42 31.34
CA PHE A 82 11.87 10.99 30.88
C PHE A 82 11.93 9.53 30.39
N ASP A 83 11.18 8.65 31.05
CA ASP A 83 11.04 7.24 30.65
C ASP A 83 10.11 7.14 29.43
N SER A 84 10.71 6.96 28.25
CA SER A 84 10.04 6.90 26.94
C SER A 84 9.37 5.56 26.64
N THR A 85 9.44 4.58 27.56
CA THR A 85 8.78 3.28 27.40
C THR A 85 7.27 3.51 27.25
N ASP A 86 6.68 3.13 26.12
CA ASP A 86 5.25 3.27 25.87
C ASP A 86 4.46 2.25 26.72
N LYS A 87 4.18 2.64 27.97
CA LYS A 87 3.45 1.83 28.96
C LYS A 87 2.04 1.48 28.49
N GLU A 88 1.47 2.27 27.60
CA GLU A 88 0.20 2.01 26.91
C GLU A 88 0.32 0.90 25.86
N LEU A 89 1.45 0.80 25.16
CA LEU A 89 1.71 -0.27 24.22
C LEU A 89 1.70 -1.64 24.92
N LEU A 90 2.41 -1.78 26.05
CA LEU A 90 2.39 -3.02 26.84
C LEU A 90 0.96 -3.37 27.24
N ARG A 91 0.18 -2.40 27.73
CA ARG A 91 -1.22 -2.62 28.14
C ARG A 91 -2.09 -3.08 26.97
N LYS A 92 -1.98 -2.42 25.81
CA LYS A 92 -2.74 -2.76 24.60
C LYS A 92 -2.36 -4.16 24.12
N ASN A 93 -1.08 -4.42 23.96
CA ASN A 93 -0.55 -5.70 23.51
C ASN A 93 -0.95 -6.82 24.47
N PHE A 94 -0.82 -6.60 25.78
CA PHE A 94 -1.27 -7.54 26.80
C PHE A 94 -2.77 -7.84 26.74
N ASN A 95 -3.62 -6.82 26.56
CA ASN A 95 -5.06 -7.03 26.41
C ASN A 95 -5.43 -7.78 25.12
N THR A 96 -4.75 -7.46 24.02
CA THR A 96 -4.91 -8.17 22.74
C THR A 96 -4.49 -9.62 22.88
N LEU A 97 -3.35 -9.89 23.51
CA LEU A 97 -2.84 -11.24 23.79
C LEU A 97 -3.82 -12.08 24.59
N ILE A 98 -4.36 -11.53 25.69
CA ILE A 98 -5.36 -12.22 26.51
C ILE A 98 -6.61 -12.56 25.68
N SER A 99 -7.08 -11.61 24.88
CA SER A 99 -8.34 -11.73 24.15
C SER A 99 -8.22 -12.69 22.96
N ALA A 100 -7.14 -12.57 22.18
CA ALA A 100 -6.91 -13.37 20.98
C ALA A 100 -6.61 -14.83 21.31
N LEU A 101 -5.87 -15.10 22.38
CA LEU A 101 -5.50 -16.45 22.80
C LEU A 101 -6.47 -17.05 23.83
N SER A 102 -7.57 -16.35 24.14
CA SER A 102 -8.56 -16.78 25.14
C SER A 102 -7.95 -17.19 26.48
N ILE A 103 -6.96 -16.41 26.96
CA ILE A 103 -6.17 -16.76 28.15
C ILE A 103 -7.04 -16.79 29.41
N ASN A 104 -6.95 -17.88 30.17
CA ASN A 104 -7.55 -17.96 31.50
C ASN A 104 -6.75 -17.11 32.50
N ILE A 105 -7.26 -15.90 32.80
CA ILE A 105 -6.59 -14.91 33.66
C ILE A 105 -6.29 -15.47 35.06
N ASN A 106 -7.19 -16.27 35.64
CA ASN A 106 -6.98 -16.85 36.98
C ASN A 106 -5.83 -17.88 36.98
N ARG A 107 -5.64 -18.61 35.87
CA ARG A 107 -4.51 -19.53 35.71
C ARG A 107 -3.21 -18.76 35.50
N MET A 108 -3.21 -17.76 34.62
CA MET A 108 -2.04 -16.91 34.38
C MET A 108 -1.60 -16.19 35.66
N CYS A 109 -2.53 -15.60 36.43
CA CYS A 109 -2.23 -14.91 37.70
C CYS A 109 -1.51 -15.82 38.71
N ARG A 110 -1.94 -17.07 38.83
CA ARG A 110 -1.27 -18.08 39.67
C ARG A 110 0.13 -18.42 39.19
N TYR A 111 0.36 -18.40 37.88
CA TYR A 111 1.66 -18.69 37.28
C TYR A 111 2.64 -17.52 37.47
N ILE A 112 2.21 -16.29 37.19
CA ILE A 112 3.07 -15.10 37.24
C ILE A 112 3.20 -14.52 38.66
N ASN A 113 2.54 -15.11 39.66
CA ASN A 113 2.49 -14.63 41.06
C ASN A 113 1.95 -13.18 41.19
N TYR A 114 0.94 -12.83 40.39
CA TYR A 114 0.19 -11.58 40.55
C TYR A 114 -1.21 -11.85 41.09
N ASP A 115 -1.70 -10.96 41.96
CA ASP A 115 -3.10 -11.01 42.35
C ASP A 115 -4.02 -10.59 41.19
N VAL A 116 -5.18 -11.24 41.10
CA VAL A 116 -6.15 -11.03 40.02
C VAL A 116 -6.58 -9.56 39.94
N SER A 117 -6.76 -8.90 41.09
CA SER A 117 -7.21 -7.50 41.13
C SER A 117 -6.17 -6.54 40.54
N THR A 118 -4.88 -6.79 40.76
CA THR A 118 -3.77 -6.02 40.19
C THR A 118 -3.69 -6.22 38.69
N VAL A 119 -3.81 -7.45 38.20
CA VAL A 119 -3.83 -7.72 36.75
C VAL A 119 -5.03 -7.03 36.08
N PHE A 120 -6.23 -7.06 36.67
CA PHE A 120 -7.38 -6.32 36.13
C PHE A 120 -7.16 -4.80 36.13
N ARG A 121 -6.53 -4.25 37.17
CA ARG A 121 -6.19 -2.82 37.20
C ARG A 121 -5.17 -2.43 36.13
N ILE A 122 -4.22 -3.32 35.81
CA ILE A 122 -3.28 -3.20 34.69
C ILE A 122 -4.01 -3.21 33.36
N ARG A 123 -4.87 -4.20 33.13
CA ARG A 123 -5.69 -4.29 31.91
C ARG A 123 -6.53 -3.04 31.67
N ASN A 124 -7.14 -2.50 32.71
CA ASN A 124 -8.00 -1.32 32.63
C ASN A 124 -7.22 0.01 32.62
N GLY A 125 -5.89 -0.01 32.74
CA GLY A 125 -5.04 1.18 32.75
C GLY A 125 -5.15 2.03 34.02
N THR A 126 -5.72 1.47 35.09
CA THR A 126 -5.83 2.14 36.39
C THR A 126 -4.59 1.96 37.27
N ARG A 127 -3.69 1.04 36.89
CA ARG A 127 -2.41 0.77 37.56
C ARG A 127 -1.41 0.24 36.55
N ASN A 128 -0.15 0.62 36.64
CA ASN A 128 0.94 0.02 35.86
C ASN A 128 1.62 -1.11 36.66
N PRO A 129 2.25 -2.12 36.01
CA PRO A 129 3.13 -3.04 36.71
C PRO A 129 4.23 -2.29 37.43
N ALA A 130 4.53 -2.66 38.68
CA ALA A 130 5.62 -2.03 39.43
C ALA A 130 7.00 -2.41 38.87
N ASP A 131 7.09 -3.62 38.29
CA ASP A 131 8.24 -4.12 37.54
C ASP A 131 7.77 -4.51 36.13
N PHE A 132 8.04 -3.63 35.16
CA PHE A 132 7.63 -3.80 33.76
C PHE A 132 8.33 -4.97 33.08
N GLU A 133 9.62 -5.12 33.35
CA GLU A 133 10.46 -6.16 32.75
C GLU A 133 10.12 -7.52 33.37
N GLY A 134 9.94 -7.58 34.69
CA GLY A 134 9.47 -8.78 35.38
C GLY A 134 8.07 -9.20 34.95
N PHE A 135 7.14 -8.24 34.81
CA PHE A 135 5.77 -8.53 34.37
C PHE A 135 5.71 -9.07 32.93
N SER A 136 6.35 -8.38 31.98
CA SER A 136 6.38 -8.80 30.57
C SER A 136 7.08 -10.14 30.38
N SER A 137 8.18 -10.38 31.11
CA SER A 137 8.88 -11.67 31.13
C SER A 137 7.98 -12.78 31.66
N ALA A 138 7.31 -12.56 32.80
CA ALA A 138 6.45 -13.57 33.40
C ALA A 138 5.25 -13.93 32.51
N VAL A 139 4.63 -12.94 31.85
CA VAL A 139 3.57 -13.17 30.87
C VAL A 139 4.10 -13.96 29.67
N ALA A 140 5.26 -13.60 29.12
CA ALA A 140 5.86 -14.33 28.01
C ALA A 140 6.19 -15.79 28.37
N SER A 141 6.69 -16.04 29.58
CA SER A 141 6.97 -17.39 30.07
C SER A 141 5.70 -18.22 30.17
N PHE A 142 4.61 -17.63 30.69
CA PHE A 142 3.31 -18.30 30.76
C PHE A 142 2.81 -18.70 29.36
N ILE A 143 2.87 -17.79 28.38
CA ILE A 143 2.42 -18.08 27.01
C ILE A 143 3.27 -19.19 26.38
N ALA A 144 4.58 -19.15 26.57
CA ALA A 144 5.48 -20.17 26.06
C ALA A 144 5.21 -21.55 26.67
N GLU A 145 4.72 -21.62 27.91
CA GLU A 145 4.32 -22.87 28.56
C GLU A 145 2.90 -23.34 28.18
N GLU A 146 2.00 -22.41 27.90
CA GLU A 146 0.59 -22.71 27.61
C GLU A 146 0.37 -23.13 26.15
N MET A 147 1.06 -22.49 25.21
CA MET A 147 0.86 -22.69 23.76
C MET A 147 1.77 -23.81 23.24
N LYS A 148 1.20 -25.02 23.07
CA LYS A 148 1.96 -26.21 22.66
C LYS A 148 1.43 -26.88 21.40
N SER A 149 0.17 -26.65 21.05
CA SER A 149 -0.41 -27.26 19.85
C SER A 149 -0.04 -26.48 18.57
N PRO A 150 0.09 -27.14 17.42
CA PRO A 150 0.34 -26.46 16.15
C PRO A 150 -0.71 -25.38 15.83
N SER A 151 -1.99 -25.61 16.16
CA SER A 151 -3.06 -24.63 15.97
C SER A 151 -2.91 -23.39 16.85
N GLU A 152 -2.51 -23.56 18.12
CA GLU A 152 -2.25 -22.44 19.04
C GLU A 152 -1.03 -21.63 18.60
N LEU A 153 0.02 -22.30 18.12
CA LEU A 153 1.22 -21.66 17.58
C LEU A 153 0.92 -20.90 16.28
N THR A 154 0.02 -21.39 15.42
CA THR A 154 -0.42 -20.64 14.23
C THR A 154 -1.14 -19.35 14.62
N VAL A 155 -2.11 -19.42 15.56
CA VAL A 155 -2.83 -18.24 16.05
C VAL A 155 -1.86 -17.26 16.74
N LEU A 156 -0.91 -17.77 17.51
CA LEU A 156 0.12 -16.96 18.15
C LEU A 156 1.03 -16.28 17.12
N ALA A 157 1.50 -17.01 16.11
CA ALA A 157 2.33 -16.46 15.04
C ALA A 157 1.60 -15.32 14.28
N GLU A 158 0.32 -15.53 13.96
CA GLU A 158 -0.52 -14.52 13.32
C GLU A 158 -0.70 -13.27 14.19
N LEU A 159 -0.96 -13.45 15.49
CA LEU A 159 -1.08 -12.36 16.45
C LEU A 159 0.23 -11.55 16.59
N LEU A 160 1.36 -12.25 16.65
CA LEU A 160 2.68 -11.64 16.78
C LEU A 160 3.18 -11.03 15.45
N GLY A 161 2.52 -11.36 14.33
CA GLY A 161 2.92 -10.95 12.99
C GLY A 161 4.22 -11.62 12.52
N CYS A 162 4.49 -12.84 12.98
CA CYS A 162 5.67 -13.62 12.62
C CYS A 162 5.28 -14.94 11.95
N SER A 163 6.25 -15.64 11.37
CA SER A 163 6.07 -17.01 10.86
C SER A 163 6.10 -18.02 12.01
N THR A 164 5.39 -19.15 11.86
CA THR A 164 5.51 -20.29 12.78
C THR A 164 6.94 -20.84 12.84
N ASN A 165 7.74 -20.59 11.79
CA ASN A 165 9.17 -20.96 11.76
C ASN A 165 10.06 -20.05 12.62
N GLU A 166 9.53 -18.94 13.14
CA GLU A 166 10.24 -18.03 14.06
C GLU A 166 9.94 -18.33 15.53
N ILE A 167 8.99 -19.23 15.81
CA ILE A 167 8.58 -19.67 17.14
C ILE A 167 8.61 -21.19 17.25
N THR A 168 9.77 -21.78 16.90
CA THR A 168 9.98 -23.22 16.78
C THR A 168 10.02 -23.98 18.10
N ASP A 169 10.30 -23.28 19.20
CA ASP A 169 10.41 -23.85 20.54
C ASP A 169 10.00 -22.85 21.62
N GLN A 170 9.93 -23.32 22.87
CA GLN A 170 9.51 -22.51 24.02
C GLN A 170 10.38 -21.26 24.24
N SER A 171 11.69 -21.34 23.96
CA SER A 171 12.61 -20.20 24.09
C SER A 171 12.36 -19.14 23.01
N ALA A 172 12.11 -19.60 21.77
CA ALA A 172 11.73 -18.74 20.66
C ALA A 172 10.37 -18.06 20.91
N VAL A 173 9.37 -18.81 21.38
CA VAL A 173 8.05 -18.26 21.78
C VAL A 173 8.21 -17.20 22.87
N TYR A 174 8.93 -17.52 23.95
CA TYR A 174 9.19 -16.58 25.04
C TYR A 174 9.83 -15.30 24.52
N THR A 175 10.89 -15.43 23.73
CA THR A 175 11.65 -14.28 23.22
C THR A 175 10.78 -13.40 22.32
N THR A 176 10.00 -14.01 21.42
CA THR A 176 9.15 -13.28 20.47
C THR A 176 7.95 -12.63 21.16
N VAL A 177 7.29 -13.32 22.10
CA VAL A 177 6.19 -12.76 22.89
C VAL A 177 6.67 -11.64 23.79
N LYS A 178 7.79 -11.83 24.50
CA LYS A 178 8.38 -10.80 25.36
C LYS A 178 8.73 -9.56 24.54
N LYS A 179 9.41 -9.74 23.41
CA LYS A 179 9.68 -8.66 22.46
C LYS A 179 8.38 -7.98 22.04
N TRP A 180 7.40 -8.69 21.53
CA TRP A 180 6.15 -8.09 21.07
C TRP A 180 5.38 -7.33 22.18
N LEU A 181 5.46 -7.78 23.44
CA LEU A 181 4.87 -7.09 24.59
C LEU A 181 5.52 -5.73 24.89
N VAL A 182 6.83 -5.59 24.65
CA VAL A 182 7.62 -4.41 25.10
C VAL A 182 8.25 -3.60 23.97
N LYS A 183 8.26 -4.10 22.73
CA LYS A 183 9.11 -3.58 21.65
C LYS A 183 8.50 -2.36 20.98
N GLU A 184 9.36 -1.34 20.88
CA GLU A 184 9.31 -0.15 20.05
C GLU A 184 8.78 -0.47 18.64
N LYS A 185 8.07 0.50 18.05
CA LYS A 185 7.61 0.48 16.65
C LYS A 185 8.70 -0.09 15.74
N GLN A 186 8.65 -1.39 15.44
CA GLN A 186 9.18 -1.85 14.17
C GLN A 186 8.23 -1.25 13.14
N GLN A 187 8.70 -0.21 12.44
CA GLN A 187 8.14 0.11 11.14
C GLN A 187 8.11 -1.21 10.38
N LYS A 188 6.89 -1.71 10.15
CA LYS A 188 6.68 -2.79 9.18
C LYS A 188 7.39 -2.33 7.89
N PRO A 189 8.12 -3.19 7.17
CA PRO A 189 8.63 -2.82 5.87
C PRO A 189 7.47 -2.23 5.07
N ASP A 190 7.65 -1.00 4.57
CA ASP A 190 6.64 -0.28 3.81
C ASP A 190 6.39 -1.00 2.48
N THR A 191 5.61 -2.07 2.53
CA THR A 191 5.42 -2.98 1.40
C THR A 191 4.70 -2.26 0.26
N ILE A 192 3.81 -1.33 0.59
CA ILE A 192 3.13 -0.51 -0.41
C ILE A 192 4.08 0.52 -1.01
N GLY A 193 4.93 1.18 -0.22
CA GLY A 193 5.97 2.08 -0.73
C GLY A 193 6.98 1.36 -1.63
N VAL A 194 7.41 0.15 -1.26
CA VAL A 194 8.30 -0.67 -2.12
C VAL A 194 7.62 -0.98 -3.46
N PHE A 195 6.35 -1.40 -3.43
CA PHE A 195 5.58 -1.67 -4.65
C PHE A 195 5.44 -0.41 -5.53
N LEU A 196 5.07 0.72 -4.93
CA LEU A 196 4.90 1.99 -5.65
C LEU A 196 6.24 2.48 -6.22
N ASN A 197 7.34 2.39 -5.48
CA ASN A 197 8.68 2.75 -5.98
C ASN A 197 9.12 1.89 -7.16
N ARG A 198 8.87 0.57 -7.11
CA ARG A 198 9.18 -0.31 -8.24
C ARG A 198 8.30 -0.01 -9.44
N LEU A 199 7.04 0.38 -9.23
CA LEU A 199 6.17 0.84 -10.31
C LEU A 199 6.66 2.17 -10.92
N ASP A 200 7.20 3.07 -10.09
CA ASP A 200 7.78 4.36 -10.50
C ASP A 200 9.04 4.21 -11.35
N GLU A 201 9.92 3.28 -10.96
CA GLU A 201 11.18 2.99 -11.65
C GLU A 201 10.99 2.11 -12.89
N PHE A 202 9.93 1.31 -12.96
CA PHE A 202 9.79 0.30 -14.01
C PHE A 202 9.74 0.93 -15.41
N ASN A 203 10.59 0.44 -16.32
CA ASN A 203 10.57 0.82 -17.73
C ASN A 203 10.24 -0.37 -18.62
N LEU A 204 9.07 -0.34 -19.27
CA LEU A 204 8.61 -1.44 -20.13
C LEU A 204 9.54 -1.66 -21.32
N ASN A 205 10.08 -0.59 -21.93
CA ASN A 205 10.95 -0.71 -23.10
C ASN A 205 12.30 -1.31 -22.74
N GLU A 206 12.86 -0.96 -21.57
CA GLU A 206 14.07 -1.61 -21.05
C GLU A 206 13.80 -3.08 -20.73
N TYR A 207 12.68 -3.37 -20.08
CA TYR A 207 12.27 -4.73 -19.77
C TYR A 207 12.15 -5.59 -21.04
N ILE A 208 11.46 -5.08 -22.08
CA ILE A 208 11.32 -5.69 -23.41
C ILE A 208 12.69 -5.95 -24.05
N LYS A 209 13.62 -5.00 -23.99
CA LYS A 209 14.97 -5.16 -24.53
C LYS A 209 15.79 -6.23 -23.79
N VAL A 210 15.73 -6.24 -22.46
CA VAL A 210 16.47 -7.20 -21.61
C VAL A 210 16.01 -8.63 -21.89
N ILE A 211 14.71 -8.85 -22.03
CA ILE A 211 14.15 -10.17 -22.35
C ILE A 211 14.20 -10.49 -23.85
N LYS A 212 14.79 -9.59 -24.67
CA LYS A 212 14.85 -9.66 -26.14
C LYS A 212 13.49 -9.90 -26.78
N PHE A 213 12.45 -9.33 -26.17
CA PHE A 213 11.07 -9.60 -26.56
C PHE A 213 10.82 -9.30 -28.03
N ASP A 214 11.40 -8.22 -28.55
CA ASP A 214 11.25 -7.78 -29.94
C ASP A 214 11.82 -8.80 -30.93
N GLU A 215 12.89 -9.52 -30.55
CA GLU A 215 13.53 -10.56 -31.38
C GLU A 215 12.72 -11.88 -31.41
N LEU A 216 11.78 -12.08 -30.48
CA LEU A 216 11.03 -13.33 -30.36
C LEU A 216 10.02 -13.52 -31.50
N LYS A 217 10.22 -14.51 -32.36
CA LYS A 217 9.21 -14.86 -33.37
C LYS A 217 8.14 -15.77 -32.76
N VAL A 218 6.86 -15.43 -32.93
CA VAL A 218 5.76 -16.32 -32.58
C VAL A 218 5.84 -17.54 -33.50
N PRO A 219 6.09 -18.76 -32.97
CA PRO A 219 6.21 -19.92 -33.81
C PRO A 219 4.85 -20.29 -34.41
N THR A 220 4.84 -20.64 -35.69
CA THR A 220 3.66 -21.17 -36.38
C THR A 220 3.90 -22.63 -36.72
N VAL A 221 3.11 -23.54 -36.17
CA VAL A 221 3.17 -24.98 -36.49
C VAL A 221 1.87 -25.43 -37.16
N PRO A 222 1.91 -26.47 -38.03
CA PRO A 222 0.70 -27.03 -38.62
C PRO A 222 -0.22 -27.65 -37.56
N PHE A 223 -1.53 -27.57 -37.84
CA PHE A 223 -2.64 -27.96 -36.97
C PHE A 223 -2.58 -29.46 -36.61
N GLN A 224 -2.39 -29.80 -35.33
CA GLN A 224 -2.53 -31.16 -34.80
C GLN A 224 -3.93 -31.39 -34.23
N LEU A 225 -4.55 -32.54 -34.54
CA LEU A 225 -5.81 -33.05 -33.96
C LEU A 225 -5.68 -33.22 -32.43
N PRO A 226 -6.79 -33.21 -31.65
CA PRO A 226 -6.71 -32.98 -30.21
C PRO A 226 -6.04 -34.15 -29.47
N SER A 227 -4.95 -33.84 -28.76
CA SER A 227 -4.48 -34.64 -27.65
C SER A 227 -5.04 -34.07 -26.35
N SER A 228 -5.60 -34.94 -25.52
CA SER A 228 -5.82 -34.66 -24.10
C SER A 228 -4.78 -35.42 -23.30
N ARG A 229 -4.32 -34.85 -22.19
CA ARG A 229 -3.30 -35.46 -21.32
C ARG A 229 -3.65 -35.21 -19.86
N THR A 230 -3.47 -36.24 -19.04
CA THR A 230 -3.55 -36.14 -17.57
C THR A 230 -2.14 -36.12 -17.03
N TYR A 231 -1.93 -35.30 -16.01
CA TYR A 231 -0.66 -35.06 -15.32
C TYR A 231 -0.88 -35.28 -13.82
N PHE A 232 0.14 -35.76 -13.12
CA PHE A 232 0.09 -36.07 -11.68
C PHE A 232 1.26 -35.44 -10.92
N GLY A 233 0.94 -34.86 -9.77
CA GLY A 233 1.91 -34.21 -8.88
C GLY A 233 2.49 -32.90 -9.42
N ILE A 234 3.39 -32.30 -8.64
CA ILE A 234 3.86 -30.93 -8.83
C ILE A 234 4.72 -30.77 -10.08
N GLU A 235 5.57 -31.74 -10.40
CA GLU A 235 6.46 -31.63 -11.57
C GLU A 235 5.68 -31.73 -12.88
N GLU A 236 4.73 -32.65 -12.99
CA GLU A 236 3.89 -32.75 -14.19
C GLU A 236 2.86 -31.60 -14.26
N MET A 237 2.45 -31.02 -13.12
CA MET A 237 1.68 -29.77 -13.10
C MET A 237 2.43 -28.65 -13.84
N LYS A 238 3.71 -28.45 -13.51
CA LYS A 238 4.56 -27.45 -14.19
C LYS A 238 4.66 -27.75 -15.69
N GLU A 239 4.79 -29.01 -16.08
CA GLU A 239 4.78 -29.41 -17.50
C GLU A 239 3.45 -29.04 -18.17
N SER A 240 2.32 -29.32 -17.50
CA SER A 240 0.98 -29.02 -18.01
C SER A 240 0.75 -27.52 -18.26
N GLU A 241 1.30 -26.66 -17.40
CA GLU A 241 1.32 -25.21 -17.55
C GLU A 241 2.05 -24.78 -18.83
N LEU A 242 3.24 -25.33 -19.05
CA LEU A 242 4.03 -25.04 -20.25
C LEU A 242 3.35 -25.56 -21.53
N ASP A 243 2.73 -26.75 -21.45
CA ASP A 243 1.97 -27.32 -22.56
C ASP A 243 0.72 -26.48 -22.90
N PHE A 244 0.02 -25.94 -21.89
CA PHE A 244 -1.08 -25.00 -22.08
C PHE A 244 -0.63 -23.70 -22.77
N LEU A 245 0.46 -23.10 -22.27
CA LEU A 245 1.05 -21.88 -22.87
C LEU A 245 1.44 -22.14 -24.32
N LYS A 246 2.12 -23.25 -24.59
CA LYS A 246 2.52 -23.66 -25.94
C LYS A 246 1.33 -23.86 -26.86
N ALA A 247 0.29 -24.58 -26.41
CA ALA A 247 -0.93 -24.78 -27.19
C ALA A 247 -1.62 -23.46 -27.54
N THR A 248 -1.67 -22.54 -26.58
CA THR A 248 -2.32 -21.23 -26.73
C THR A 248 -1.56 -20.29 -27.67
N VAL A 249 -0.23 -20.23 -27.53
CA VAL A 249 0.63 -19.38 -28.39
C VAL A 249 0.64 -19.86 -29.83
N LEU A 250 0.79 -21.18 -30.06
CA LEU A 250 0.90 -21.77 -31.39
C LEU A 250 -0.43 -21.81 -32.17
N SER A 251 -1.56 -21.67 -31.48
CA SER A 251 -2.89 -21.64 -32.07
C SER A 251 -3.10 -20.40 -32.94
N LYS A 252 -4.02 -20.48 -33.91
CA LYS A 252 -4.51 -19.32 -34.67
C LYS A 252 -5.58 -18.50 -33.93
N SER A 253 -6.13 -19.04 -32.83
CA SER A 253 -7.18 -18.33 -32.08
C SER A 253 -6.63 -17.07 -31.42
N MET A 254 -7.45 -16.02 -31.47
CA MET A 254 -7.26 -14.73 -30.81
C MET A 254 -8.25 -14.53 -29.65
N SER A 255 -8.99 -15.58 -29.27
CA SER A 255 -9.90 -15.51 -28.11
C SER A 255 -9.12 -15.14 -26.84
N PRO A 256 -9.70 -14.35 -25.93
CA PRO A 256 -9.11 -14.05 -24.64
C PRO A 256 -8.77 -15.32 -23.85
N VAL A 257 -7.74 -15.23 -23.01
CA VAL A 257 -7.34 -16.31 -22.11
C VAL A 257 -7.83 -15.98 -20.71
N THR A 258 -8.52 -16.90 -20.06
CA THR A 258 -8.95 -16.74 -18.66
C THR A 258 -8.16 -17.69 -17.78
N MET A 259 -7.64 -17.18 -16.67
CA MET A 259 -6.78 -17.93 -15.75
C MET A 259 -7.18 -17.70 -14.30
N TYR A 260 -7.29 -18.78 -13.54
CA TYR A 260 -7.54 -18.81 -12.10
C TYR A 260 -6.71 -19.92 -11.45
N SER A 261 -6.17 -19.63 -10.28
CA SER A 261 -5.44 -20.58 -9.44
C SER A 261 -5.50 -20.15 -7.99
N ASP A 262 -5.94 -21.05 -7.11
CA ASP A 262 -5.75 -20.95 -5.66
C ASP A 262 -4.57 -21.83 -5.16
N MET A 263 -3.90 -22.55 -6.07
CA MET A 263 -2.73 -23.38 -5.76
C MET A 263 -1.58 -22.55 -5.17
N PRO A 264 -0.83 -23.07 -4.16
CA PRO A 264 0.28 -22.35 -3.54
C PRO A 264 1.41 -22.03 -4.52
N LEU A 265 1.72 -20.75 -4.67
CA LEU A 265 2.76 -20.25 -5.58
C LEU A 265 4.20 -20.52 -5.09
N LYS A 266 4.39 -20.79 -3.79
CA LYS A 266 5.72 -20.89 -3.15
C LYS A 266 6.56 -22.04 -3.72
N GLU A 267 5.97 -23.19 -4.02
CA GLU A 267 6.69 -24.34 -4.57
C GLU A 267 7.07 -24.11 -6.04
N MET A 268 6.21 -23.45 -6.82
CA MET A 268 6.48 -23.12 -8.22
C MET A 268 7.60 -22.07 -8.37
N ALA A 269 7.64 -21.09 -7.46
CA ALA A 269 8.62 -20.00 -7.48
C ALA A 269 10.06 -20.44 -7.15
N LYS A 270 10.25 -21.61 -6.50
CA LYS A 270 11.58 -22.17 -6.22
C LYS A 270 12.29 -22.70 -7.46
N ASP A 271 11.53 -23.02 -8.52
CA ASP A 271 12.05 -23.53 -9.77
C ASP A 271 12.31 -22.38 -10.75
N ALA A 272 13.57 -21.94 -10.79
CA ALA A 272 13.99 -20.83 -11.63
C ALA A 272 13.90 -21.13 -13.14
N ASP A 273 14.04 -22.40 -13.55
CA ASP A 273 13.95 -22.78 -14.96
C ASP A 273 12.49 -22.78 -15.42
N PHE A 274 11.60 -23.39 -14.63
CA PHE A 274 10.16 -23.31 -14.87
C PHE A 274 9.68 -21.85 -14.91
N SER A 275 10.06 -21.03 -13.92
CA SER A 275 9.65 -19.62 -13.85
C SER A 275 10.04 -18.84 -15.10
N LYS A 276 11.26 -19.06 -15.63
CA LYS A 276 11.71 -18.44 -16.88
C LYS A 276 10.88 -18.89 -18.08
N LYS A 277 10.62 -20.20 -18.22
CA LYS A 277 9.81 -20.77 -19.31
C LYS A 277 8.36 -20.30 -19.25
N TRP A 278 7.79 -20.22 -18.05
CA TRP A 278 6.43 -19.73 -17.82
C TRP A 278 6.30 -18.25 -18.18
N MET A 279 7.21 -17.41 -17.67
CA MET A 279 7.27 -15.99 -18.03
C MET A 279 7.45 -15.78 -19.54
N PHE A 280 8.29 -16.59 -20.18
CA PHE A 280 8.44 -16.58 -21.64
C PHE A 280 7.11 -16.88 -22.34
N GLY A 281 6.39 -17.93 -21.94
CA GLY A 281 5.09 -18.27 -22.54
C GLY A 281 4.04 -17.18 -22.34
N MET A 282 3.97 -16.58 -21.15
CA MET A 282 3.12 -15.42 -20.85
C MET A 282 3.44 -14.23 -21.76
N ALA A 283 4.73 -13.90 -21.88
CA ALA A 283 5.19 -12.83 -22.75
C ALA A 283 4.78 -13.13 -24.22
N MET A 284 4.91 -14.37 -24.69
CA MET A 284 4.50 -14.75 -26.05
C MET A 284 2.99 -14.63 -26.29
N MET A 285 2.15 -14.87 -25.29
CA MET A 285 0.70 -14.61 -25.40
C MET A 285 0.41 -13.12 -25.56
N LEU A 286 1.09 -12.26 -24.78
CA LEU A 286 0.98 -10.81 -24.88
C LEU A 286 1.56 -10.29 -26.21
N LYS A 287 2.65 -10.89 -26.72
CA LYS A 287 3.23 -10.54 -28.04
C LYS A 287 2.26 -10.84 -29.17
N LYS A 288 1.57 -11.97 -29.06
CA LYS A 288 0.54 -12.39 -30.00
C LYS A 288 -0.67 -11.44 -30.00
N GLY A 289 -0.86 -10.64 -28.95
CA GLY A 289 -1.98 -9.71 -28.80
C GLY A 289 -3.19 -10.35 -28.10
N LEU A 290 -2.97 -11.40 -27.30
CA LEU A 290 -4.05 -12.04 -26.53
C LEU A 290 -4.36 -11.22 -25.28
N HIS A 291 -5.65 -10.94 -25.06
CA HIS A 291 -6.14 -10.39 -23.81
C HIS A 291 -6.20 -11.47 -22.73
N LEU A 292 -5.71 -11.17 -21.52
CA LEU A 292 -5.66 -12.10 -20.39
C LEU A 292 -6.60 -11.64 -19.27
N ASN A 293 -7.59 -12.46 -18.91
CA ASN A 293 -8.38 -12.30 -17.69
C ASN A 293 -7.71 -13.11 -16.57
N GLN A 294 -7.02 -12.44 -15.65
CA GLN A 294 -6.34 -13.08 -14.53
C GLN A 294 -7.16 -12.92 -13.26
N ILE A 295 -7.73 -14.01 -12.76
CA ILE A 295 -8.41 -14.04 -11.46
C ILE A 295 -7.37 -14.40 -10.40
N HIS A 296 -6.99 -13.43 -9.57
CA HIS A 296 -6.05 -13.62 -8.47
C HIS A 296 -6.76 -14.18 -7.26
N ASN A 297 -6.16 -15.21 -6.67
CA ASN A 297 -6.41 -15.52 -5.28
C ASN A 297 -5.78 -14.44 -4.40
N ILE A 298 -6.59 -13.75 -3.59
CA ILE A 298 -6.15 -12.69 -2.68
C ILE A 298 -6.40 -13.05 -1.21
N ASP A 299 -6.73 -14.31 -0.95
CA ASP A 299 -6.97 -14.87 0.38
C ASP A 299 -5.65 -15.23 1.09
N ARG A 300 -4.72 -14.29 1.05
CA ARG A 300 -3.35 -14.42 1.55
C ARG A 300 -2.99 -13.20 2.38
N SER A 301 -1.84 -13.27 3.06
CA SER A 301 -1.32 -12.11 3.80
C SER A 301 -1.15 -10.91 2.87
N PHE A 302 -1.24 -9.70 3.43
CA PHE A 302 -1.07 -8.47 2.63
C PHE A 302 0.29 -8.45 1.90
N ASP A 303 1.34 -8.92 2.55
CA ASP A 303 2.70 -8.93 2.01
C ASP A 303 2.82 -9.92 0.84
N GLU A 304 2.20 -11.11 0.94
CA GLU A 304 2.15 -12.08 -0.16
C GLU A 304 1.29 -11.59 -1.33
N MET A 305 0.22 -10.84 -1.04
CA MET A 305 -0.57 -10.18 -2.08
C MET A 305 0.27 -9.12 -2.81
N MET A 306 1.07 -8.32 -2.09
CA MET A 306 1.92 -7.28 -2.70
C MET A 306 3.00 -7.90 -3.59
N LEU A 307 3.74 -8.89 -3.07
CA LEU A 307 4.73 -9.65 -3.84
C LEU A 307 4.10 -10.29 -5.09
N GLY A 308 2.88 -10.82 -4.93
CA GLY A 308 2.07 -11.32 -6.03
C GLY A 308 1.86 -10.24 -7.09
N LEU A 309 1.26 -9.11 -6.76
CA LEU A 309 0.97 -8.03 -7.72
C LEU A 309 2.22 -7.47 -8.40
N GLU A 310 3.29 -7.33 -7.64
CA GLU A 310 4.60 -6.91 -8.11
C GLU A 310 5.11 -7.77 -9.26
N SER A 311 5.03 -9.11 -9.15
CA SER A 311 5.49 -10.01 -10.21
C SER A 311 4.72 -9.83 -11.53
N TRP A 312 3.53 -9.21 -11.48
CA TRP A 312 2.69 -8.92 -12.64
C TRP A 312 2.89 -7.52 -13.22
N ILE A 313 3.65 -6.63 -12.58
CA ILE A 313 3.89 -5.26 -13.07
C ILE A 313 4.26 -5.23 -14.56
N PRO A 314 5.25 -6.02 -15.04
CA PRO A 314 5.65 -5.95 -16.44
C PRO A 314 4.51 -6.29 -17.41
N MET A 315 3.64 -7.21 -16.99
CA MET A 315 2.52 -7.68 -17.79
C MET A 315 1.34 -6.72 -17.74
N TYR A 316 1.03 -6.15 -16.56
CA TYR A 316 0.02 -5.10 -16.42
C TYR A 316 0.33 -3.86 -17.26
N MET A 317 1.61 -3.51 -17.36
CA MET A 317 2.09 -2.38 -18.17
C MET A 317 1.78 -2.52 -19.67
N THR A 318 1.44 -3.72 -20.16
CA THR A 318 1.01 -3.92 -21.54
C THR A 318 -0.41 -3.39 -21.81
N GLY A 319 -1.24 -3.28 -20.76
CA GLY A 319 -2.68 -3.00 -20.87
C GLY A 319 -3.54 -4.17 -21.34
N GLN A 320 -2.95 -5.32 -21.66
CA GLN A 320 -3.66 -6.49 -22.19
C GLN A 320 -4.15 -7.46 -21.09
N ILE A 321 -4.10 -7.04 -19.82
CA ILE A 321 -4.51 -7.86 -18.68
C ILE A 321 -5.64 -7.20 -17.93
N SER A 322 -6.69 -7.95 -17.66
CA SER A 322 -7.73 -7.59 -16.71
C SER A 322 -7.57 -8.42 -15.44
N PRO A 323 -7.09 -7.83 -14.34
CA PRO A 323 -6.97 -8.53 -13.07
C PRO A 323 -8.29 -8.50 -12.29
N TYR A 324 -8.70 -9.66 -11.80
CA TYR A 324 -9.91 -9.89 -11.01
C TYR A 324 -9.58 -10.58 -9.69
N TYR A 325 -10.56 -10.66 -8.80
CA TYR A 325 -10.50 -11.46 -7.59
C TYR A 325 -11.89 -12.00 -7.22
N LEU A 326 -11.95 -13.07 -6.44
CA LEU A 326 -13.19 -13.60 -5.89
C LEU A 326 -13.34 -13.16 -4.43
N LYS A 327 -14.57 -12.84 -3.99
CA LYS A 327 -14.86 -12.54 -2.59
C LYS A 327 -15.01 -13.83 -1.77
N GLY A 328 -14.65 -13.76 -0.50
CA GLY A 328 -14.71 -14.89 0.43
C GLY A 328 -13.42 -15.72 0.45
N ILE A 329 -13.38 -16.68 1.37
CA ILE A 329 -12.23 -17.58 1.53
C ILE A 329 -12.22 -18.53 0.33
N GLN A 330 -11.13 -18.50 -0.43
CA GLN A 330 -10.90 -19.42 -1.54
C GLN A 330 -9.99 -20.58 -1.10
N ASP A 331 -9.19 -20.36 -0.05
CA ASP A 331 -8.10 -21.26 0.36
C ASP A 331 -8.56 -22.18 1.49
N GLY A 332 -9.50 -23.06 1.15
CA GLY A 332 -10.01 -24.10 2.05
C GLY A 332 -9.21 -25.39 1.99
N VAL A 333 -9.90 -26.52 2.11
CA VAL A 333 -9.33 -27.87 2.03
C VAL A 333 -8.97 -28.26 0.59
N PHE A 334 -9.70 -27.73 -0.39
CA PHE A 334 -9.56 -28.06 -1.80
C PHE A 334 -8.93 -26.90 -2.56
N HIS A 335 -7.91 -27.20 -3.34
CA HIS A 335 -7.30 -26.28 -4.28
C HIS A 335 -7.67 -26.66 -5.71
N HIS A 336 -7.91 -25.64 -6.52
CA HIS A 336 -8.34 -25.71 -7.89
C HIS A 336 -7.51 -24.81 -8.79
N PHE A 337 -7.48 -25.22 -10.05
CA PHE A 337 -6.86 -24.45 -11.10
C PHE A 337 -7.73 -24.54 -12.35
N LEU A 338 -7.93 -23.41 -13.04
CA LEU A 338 -8.60 -23.37 -14.34
C LEU A 338 -7.92 -22.33 -15.25
N LYS A 339 -7.44 -22.80 -16.40
CA LYS A 339 -6.98 -21.95 -17.50
C LYS A 339 -7.64 -22.34 -18.81
N VAL A 340 -8.17 -21.36 -19.52
CA VAL A 340 -8.89 -21.58 -20.76
C VAL A 340 -8.46 -20.57 -21.80
N SER A 341 -8.12 -21.06 -22.99
CA SER A 341 -7.92 -20.29 -24.20
C SER A 341 -8.83 -20.82 -25.32
N GLY A 342 -8.90 -20.13 -26.44
CA GLY A 342 -9.66 -20.60 -27.61
C GLY A 342 -9.11 -21.89 -28.26
N SER A 343 -8.06 -22.50 -27.71
CA SER A 343 -7.43 -23.72 -28.25
C SER A 343 -7.11 -24.80 -27.23
N ALA A 344 -7.17 -24.50 -25.94
CA ALA A 344 -6.90 -25.47 -24.89
C ALA A 344 -7.63 -25.09 -23.60
N ALA A 345 -7.96 -26.08 -22.80
CA ALA A 345 -8.35 -25.91 -21.41
C ALA A 345 -7.46 -26.77 -20.53
N LEU A 346 -6.99 -26.20 -19.42
CA LEU A 346 -6.21 -26.88 -18.38
C LEU A 346 -6.95 -26.71 -17.05
N THR A 347 -7.26 -27.83 -16.41
CA THR A 347 -7.91 -27.86 -15.09
C THR A 347 -7.07 -28.67 -14.12
N GLY A 348 -7.13 -28.34 -12.84
CA GLY A 348 -6.38 -29.06 -11.80
C GLY A 348 -7.10 -29.06 -10.46
N GLU A 349 -6.81 -30.08 -9.65
CA GLU A 349 -7.31 -30.23 -8.29
C GLU A 349 -6.24 -30.84 -7.37
N ALA A 350 -6.21 -30.38 -6.11
CA ALA A 350 -5.35 -30.91 -5.06
C ALA A 350 -5.99 -30.68 -3.69
N ILE A 351 -5.51 -31.40 -2.67
CA ILE A 351 -5.85 -31.14 -1.27
C ILE A 351 -4.74 -30.28 -0.65
N ALA A 352 -5.13 -29.28 0.13
CA ALA A 352 -4.19 -28.44 0.88
C ALA A 352 -3.19 -29.30 1.68
N GLY A 353 -1.89 -29.09 1.46
CA GLY A 353 -0.81 -29.88 2.06
C GLY A 353 -0.43 -31.17 1.32
N TYR A 354 -1.22 -31.61 0.33
CA TYR A 354 -1.01 -32.85 -0.44
C TYR A 354 -0.89 -32.58 -1.95
N HIS A 355 -0.27 -31.47 -2.32
CA HIS A 355 -0.09 -31.04 -3.72
C HIS A 355 0.71 -32.04 -4.58
N SER A 356 1.55 -32.87 -3.95
CA SER A 356 2.26 -33.98 -4.61
C SER A 356 1.33 -35.01 -5.23
N ASP A 357 0.10 -35.11 -4.73
CA ASP A 357 -0.91 -36.07 -5.17
C ASP A 357 -1.98 -35.42 -6.08
N GLY A 358 -1.76 -34.16 -6.46
CA GLY A 358 -2.67 -33.39 -7.31
C GLY A 358 -2.80 -33.98 -8.71
N LYS A 359 -3.95 -33.73 -9.34
CA LYS A 359 -4.27 -34.19 -10.69
C LYS A 359 -4.59 -33.01 -11.59
N TYR A 360 -4.04 -33.03 -12.80
CA TYR A 360 -4.21 -31.96 -13.78
C TYR A 360 -4.57 -32.54 -15.15
N TYR A 361 -5.42 -31.85 -15.89
CA TYR A 361 -5.97 -32.33 -17.15
C TYR A 361 -5.94 -31.23 -18.21
N LEU A 362 -5.14 -31.43 -19.25
CA LEU A 362 -5.08 -30.59 -20.44
C LEU A 362 -5.94 -31.23 -21.54
N THR A 363 -6.79 -30.42 -22.17
CA THR A 363 -7.60 -30.84 -23.31
C THR A 363 -7.55 -29.84 -24.45
N LYS A 364 -7.53 -30.38 -25.67
CA LYS A 364 -7.69 -29.63 -26.93
C LYS A 364 -9.02 -29.96 -27.62
N SER A 365 -9.87 -30.77 -26.98
CA SER A 365 -11.18 -31.17 -27.51
C SER A 365 -12.09 -29.95 -27.60
N ARG A 366 -12.62 -29.65 -28.80
CA ARG A 366 -13.51 -28.49 -29.01
C ARG A 366 -14.74 -28.53 -28.10
N LYS A 367 -15.30 -29.72 -27.86
CA LYS A 367 -16.47 -29.89 -26.98
C LYS A 367 -16.14 -29.55 -25.53
N GLU A 368 -14.99 -29.95 -25.04
CA GLU A 368 -14.57 -29.68 -23.66
C GLU A 368 -14.08 -28.25 -23.48
N ILE A 369 -13.37 -27.69 -24.48
CA ILE A 369 -13.00 -26.26 -24.48
C ILE A 369 -14.26 -25.40 -24.35
N ALA A 370 -15.32 -25.66 -25.13
CA ALA A 370 -16.57 -24.90 -25.02
C ALA A 370 -17.20 -25.01 -23.62
N TYR A 371 -17.11 -26.17 -22.97
CA TYR A 371 -17.56 -26.35 -21.59
C TYR A 371 -16.74 -25.53 -20.59
N TYR A 372 -15.40 -25.60 -20.66
CA TYR A 372 -14.54 -24.86 -19.74
C TYR A 372 -14.55 -23.36 -20.01
N GLU A 373 -14.73 -22.94 -21.26
CA GLU A 373 -14.90 -21.53 -21.63
C GLU A 373 -16.16 -20.96 -20.97
N LYS A 374 -17.27 -21.70 -20.99
CA LYS A 374 -18.48 -21.33 -20.24
C LYS A 374 -18.19 -21.19 -18.75
N ARG A 375 -17.48 -22.14 -18.14
CA ARG A 375 -17.10 -22.07 -16.71
C ARG A 375 -16.20 -20.89 -16.39
N ALA A 376 -15.25 -20.58 -17.27
CA ALA A 376 -14.36 -19.45 -17.13
C ALA A 376 -15.13 -18.12 -17.20
N GLN A 377 -16.09 -18.01 -18.11
CA GLN A 377 -17.00 -16.85 -18.19
C GLN A 377 -17.87 -16.72 -16.94
N GLU A 378 -18.42 -17.84 -16.43
CA GLU A 378 -19.17 -17.87 -15.17
C GLU A 378 -18.30 -17.44 -13.98
N LEU A 379 -17.03 -17.85 -13.92
CA LEU A 379 -16.09 -17.40 -12.89
C LEU A 379 -15.82 -15.90 -12.99
N VAL A 380 -15.54 -15.37 -14.18
CA VAL A 380 -15.32 -13.93 -14.39
C VAL A 380 -16.58 -13.13 -14.01
N ALA A 381 -17.77 -13.63 -14.35
CA ALA A 381 -19.03 -12.97 -13.99
C ALA A 381 -19.29 -12.91 -12.47
N ASN A 382 -18.71 -13.83 -11.70
CA ASN A 382 -18.74 -13.81 -10.23
C ASN A 382 -17.54 -13.11 -9.60
N ALA A 383 -16.54 -12.74 -10.39
CA ALA A 383 -15.34 -12.06 -9.93
C ALA A 383 -15.53 -10.54 -9.93
N TYR A 384 -14.72 -9.87 -9.12
CA TYR A 384 -14.68 -8.43 -8.99
C TYR A 384 -13.38 -7.92 -9.61
N PRO A 385 -13.39 -6.79 -10.34
CA PRO A 385 -12.14 -6.17 -10.81
C PRO A 385 -11.22 -5.84 -9.63
N LEU A 386 -9.98 -6.31 -9.70
CA LEU A 386 -8.95 -5.98 -8.72
C LEU A 386 -8.45 -4.55 -8.94
N MET A 387 -8.24 -4.20 -10.21
CA MET A 387 -7.99 -2.85 -10.70
C MET A 387 -8.47 -2.73 -12.16
N GLU A 388 -8.91 -1.55 -12.54
CA GLU A 388 -9.14 -1.19 -13.95
C GLU A 388 -7.87 -0.57 -14.52
N ILE A 389 -7.48 -1.00 -15.72
CA ILE A 389 -6.26 -0.56 -16.39
C ILE A 389 -6.65 0.22 -17.64
N TYR A 390 -6.20 1.47 -17.71
CA TYR A 390 -6.45 2.38 -18.82
C TYR A 390 -5.15 2.70 -19.55
N ARG A 391 -5.18 2.57 -20.87
CA ARG A 391 -4.15 3.03 -21.81
C ARG A 391 -4.78 4.01 -22.81
N SER A 392 -3.99 4.52 -23.75
CA SER A 392 -4.42 5.55 -24.71
C SER A 392 -5.64 5.16 -25.55
N ASP A 393 -5.87 3.86 -25.77
CA ASP A 393 -7.06 3.34 -26.44
C ASP A 393 -8.36 3.51 -25.61
N LYS A 394 -8.23 3.77 -24.30
CA LYS A 394 -9.34 3.95 -23.35
C LYS A 394 -9.38 5.35 -22.73
N GLU A 395 -8.78 6.34 -23.39
CA GLU A 395 -8.76 7.72 -22.89
C GLU A 395 -10.17 8.28 -22.62
N ASN A 396 -11.11 8.04 -23.52
CA ASN A 396 -12.49 8.49 -23.36
C ASN A 396 -13.19 7.82 -22.15
N GLU A 397 -12.93 6.53 -21.92
CA GLU A 397 -13.51 5.80 -20.78
C GLU A 397 -12.98 6.37 -19.45
N LEU A 398 -11.67 6.63 -19.38
CA LEU A 398 -11.04 7.26 -18.21
C LEU A 398 -11.61 8.66 -17.96
N ASN A 399 -11.73 9.47 -19.01
CA ASN A 399 -12.27 10.83 -18.89
C ASN A 399 -13.73 10.83 -18.45
N ALA A 400 -14.57 9.93 -18.99
CA ALA A 400 -15.94 9.76 -18.57
C ALA A 400 -16.05 9.32 -17.10
N PHE A 401 -15.18 8.38 -16.68
CA PHE A 401 -15.07 7.95 -15.28
C PHE A 401 -14.77 9.14 -14.36
N LEU A 402 -13.72 9.91 -14.64
CA LEU A 402 -13.31 11.07 -13.82
C LEU A 402 -14.37 12.17 -13.79
N LEU A 403 -15.06 12.42 -14.92
CA LEU A 403 -16.14 13.39 -14.98
C LEU A 403 -17.34 12.96 -14.12
N SER A 404 -17.75 11.69 -14.25
CA SER A 404 -18.84 11.12 -13.45
C SER A 404 -18.54 11.10 -11.95
N ASP A 405 -17.26 10.98 -11.58
CA ASP A 405 -16.83 10.99 -10.19
C ASP A 405 -16.87 12.39 -9.56
N SER A 406 -16.73 13.45 -10.35
CA SER A 406 -16.58 14.83 -9.84
C SER A 406 -17.76 15.29 -8.97
N ASP A 407 -18.94 14.73 -9.20
CA ASP A 407 -20.16 15.01 -8.42
C ASP A 407 -20.27 14.18 -7.13
N LYS A 408 -19.50 13.10 -7.00
CA LYS A 408 -19.56 12.20 -5.84
C LYS A 408 -18.95 12.84 -4.58
N PRO A 409 -19.58 12.63 -3.41
CA PRO A 409 -19.10 13.13 -2.14
C PRO A 409 -17.86 12.35 -1.68
N GLY A 410 -17.01 13.00 -0.90
CA GLY A 410 -15.80 12.41 -0.34
C GLY A 410 -14.62 13.38 -0.41
N LYS A 411 -13.72 13.29 0.57
CA LYS A 411 -12.46 14.04 0.56
C LYS A 411 -11.56 13.46 -0.53
N ARG A 412 -10.84 14.35 -1.22
CA ARG A 412 -9.85 13.98 -2.23
C ARG A 412 -8.46 14.38 -1.78
N ARG A 413 -7.50 13.49 -2.04
CA ARG A 413 -6.08 13.71 -1.81
C ARG A 413 -5.30 13.32 -3.06
N SER A 414 -4.24 14.04 -3.39
CA SER A 414 -3.33 13.67 -4.46
C SER A 414 -1.89 13.68 -3.97
N ILE A 415 -1.10 12.70 -4.39
CA ILE A 415 0.36 12.69 -4.25
C ILE A 415 0.90 12.84 -5.66
N LEU A 416 1.47 14.01 -5.95
CA LEU A 416 1.87 14.39 -7.30
C LEU A 416 3.39 14.32 -7.46
N SER A 417 3.86 13.85 -8.61
CA SER A 417 5.29 13.90 -8.99
C SER A 417 5.75 15.26 -9.51
N THR A 418 4.80 16.18 -9.79
CA THR A 418 5.06 17.53 -10.29
C THR A 418 3.88 18.46 -9.99
N LEU A 419 3.93 19.71 -10.45
CA LEU A 419 2.89 20.71 -10.21
C LEU A 419 1.58 20.38 -10.96
N PRO A 420 0.40 20.58 -10.34
CA PRO A 420 -0.89 20.28 -10.95
C PRO A 420 -1.14 21.16 -12.18
N LEU A 421 -1.30 20.54 -13.36
CA LEU A 421 -1.46 21.28 -14.62
C LEU A 421 -2.57 22.34 -14.60
N TYR A 422 -3.64 22.09 -13.83
CA TYR A 422 -4.83 22.94 -13.79
C TYR A 422 -4.62 24.26 -13.02
N THR A 423 -3.49 24.43 -12.34
CA THR A 423 -3.13 25.70 -11.68
C THR A 423 -2.27 26.60 -12.57
N ALA A 424 -1.72 26.09 -13.66
CA ALA A 424 -0.95 26.90 -14.60
C ALA A 424 -1.86 27.86 -15.36
N ASP A 425 -1.38 29.08 -15.60
CA ASP A 425 -2.05 29.97 -16.53
C ASP A 425 -1.81 29.54 -17.99
N ARG A 426 -2.67 30.03 -18.89
CA ARG A 426 -2.64 29.64 -20.30
C ARG A 426 -1.39 30.15 -21.02
N GLU A 427 -0.84 31.29 -20.61
CA GLU A 427 0.29 31.93 -21.29
C GLU A 427 1.62 31.25 -20.96
N LEU A 428 1.84 30.87 -19.70
CA LEU A 428 2.97 30.06 -19.26
C LEU A 428 2.96 28.71 -19.97
N LEU A 429 1.80 28.04 -20.05
CA LEU A 429 1.69 26.79 -20.80
C LEU A 429 2.09 26.97 -22.27
N LYS A 430 1.60 28.01 -22.95
CA LYS A 430 2.02 28.31 -24.33
C LYS A 430 3.53 28.53 -24.45
N GLN A 431 4.14 29.25 -23.51
CA GLN A 431 5.59 29.48 -23.49
C GLN A 431 6.38 28.18 -23.36
N ILE A 432 6.02 27.34 -22.37
CA ILE A 432 6.63 26.03 -22.14
C ILE A 432 6.52 25.16 -23.39
N LEU A 433 5.31 25.07 -23.97
CA LEU A 433 5.04 24.24 -25.14
C LEU A 433 5.80 24.70 -26.38
N LYS A 434 5.87 26.01 -26.63
CA LYS A 434 6.62 26.58 -27.75
C LYS A 434 8.12 26.33 -27.61
N ARG A 435 8.67 26.48 -26.40
CA ARG A 435 10.08 26.21 -26.11
C ARG A 435 10.44 24.74 -26.32
N ASN A 436 9.55 23.83 -25.91
CA ASN A 436 9.68 22.39 -26.14
C ASN A 436 9.38 21.97 -27.60
N LYS A 437 9.15 22.93 -28.51
CA LYS A 437 8.91 22.70 -29.95
C LYS A 437 7.73 21.78 -30.24
N ILE A 438 6.68 21.87 -29.43
CA ILE A 438 5.45 21.10 -29.63
C ILE A 438 4.68 21.66 -30.83
N SER A 439 4.11 20.80 -31.68
CA SER A 439 3.32 21.21 -32.85
C SER A 439 2.06 21.99 -32.44
N GLU A 440 1.63 22.96 -33.26
CA GLU A 440 0.48 23.82 -32.94
C GLU A 440 -0.80 23.02 -32.63
N GLU A 441 -1.05 21.94 -33.37
CA GLU A 441 -2.16 21.02 -33.11
C GLU A 441 -2.06 20.39 -31.71
N ARG A 442 -0.88 19.89 -31.33
CA ARG A 442 -0.67 19.28 -30.01
C ARG A 442 -0.68 20.31 -28.90
N GLN A 443 -0.23 21.54 -29.16
CA GLN A 443 -0.37 22.65 -28.20
C GLN A 443 -1.83 22.93 -27.91
N LYS A 444 -2.68 23.00 -28.95
CA LYS A 444 -4.12 23.20 -28.79
C LYS A 444 -4.74 22.11 -27.91
N ASN A 445 -4.45 20.84 -28.20
CA ASN A 445 -4.98 19.71 -27.43
C ASN A 445 -4.55 19.76 -25.95
N ILE A 446 -3.29 20.07 -25.66
CA ILE A 446 -2.79 20.20 -24.28
C ILE A 446 -3.47 21.35 -23.53
N LEU A 447 -3.65 22.50 -24.20
CA LEU A 447 -4.31 23.65 -23.60
C LEU A 447 -5.81 23.40 -23.33
N GLU A 448 -6.48 22.67 -24.22
CA GLU A 448 -7.88 22.25 -24.01
C GLU A 448 -8.00 21.26 -22.85
N TYR A 449 -7.06 20.30 -22.75
CA TYR A 449 -6.98 19.38 -21.62
C TYR A 449 -6.75 20.10 -20.28
N ALA A 450 -5.82 21.06 -20.24
CA ALA A 450 -5.54 21.85 -19.04
C ALA A 450 -6.79 22.61 -18.56
N GLU A 451 -7.52 23.24 -19.49
CA GLU A 451 -8.75 23.97 -19.18
C GLU A 451 -9.86 23.03 -18.71
N ALA A 452 -10.09 21.89 -19.40
CA ALA A 452 -11.07 20.90 -18.99
C ALA A 452 -10.79 20.35 -17.59
N ARG A 453 -9.51 20.14 -17.25
CA ARG A 453 -9.10 19.72 -15.91
C ARG A 453 -9.36 20.80 -14.86
N LYS A 454 -9.07 22.07 -15.17
CA LYS A 454 -9.34 23.21 -14.30
C LYS A 454 -10.83 23.33 -13.99
N LEU A 455 -11.69 23.27 -15.00
CA LEU A 455 -13.15 23.29 -14.82
C LEU A 455 -13.64 22.14 -13.93
N ARG A 456 -13.09 20.93 -14.14
CA ARG A 456 -13.42 19.77 -13.30
C ARG A 456 -13.02 19.97 -11.84
N VAL A 457 -11.82 20.49 -11.59
CA VAL A 457 -11.34 20.76 -10.21
C VAL A 457 -12.15 21.87 -9.55
N ILE A 458 -12.45 22.96 -10.26
CA ILE A 458 -13.32 24.03 -9.74
C ILE A 458 -14.68 23.45 -9.31
N LYS A 459 -15.30 22.61 -10.14
CA LYS A 459 -16.57 21.94 -9.82
C LYS A 459 -16.47 21.05 -8.56
N ILE A 460 -15.35 20.37 -8.35
CA ILE A 460 -15.10 19.61 -7.12
C ILE A 460 -15.00 20.57 -5.92
N LEU A 461 -14.25 21.65 -6.06
CA LEU A 461 -13.98 22.63 -5.00
C LEU A 461 -15.21 23.44 -4.58
N GLU A 462 -16.26 23.51 -5.40
CA GLU A 462 -17.55 24.12 -5.02
C GLU A 462 -18.15 23.51 -3.74
N THR A 463 -17.93 22.21 -3.52
CA THR A 463 -18.61 21.46 -2.43
C THR A 463 -17.73 20.47 -1.68
N LYS A 464 -16.52 20.15 -2.18
CA LYS A 464 -15.64 19.12 -1.60
C LYS A 464 -14.23 19.65 -1.38
N ILE A 465 -13.51 19.03 -0.45
CA ILE A 465 -12.09 19.31 -0.18
C ILE A 465 -11.21 18.53 -1.15
N LEU A 466 -10.22 19.21 -1.73
CA LEU A 466 -9.12 18.61 -2.47
C LEU A 466 -7.79 19.00 -1.82
N GLU A 467 -6.98 18.01 -1.50
CA GLU A 467 -5.65 18.18 -0.91
C GLU A 467 -4.58 17.66 -1.85
N ASP A 468 -3.75 18.54 -2.41
CA ASP A 468 -2.68 18.16 -3.31
C ASP A 468 -1.32 18.28 -2.61
N GLU A 469 -0.58 17.18 -2.58
CA GLU A 469 0.79 17.10 -2.13
C GLU A 469 1.73 17.20 -3.35
N ILE A 470 2.51 18.28 -3.40
CA ILE A 470 3.44 18.59 -4.50
C ILE A 470 4.90 18.56 -4.04
N PRO A 471 5.85 18.23 -4.92
CA PRO A 471 7.26 18.36 -4.62
C PRO A 471 7.69 19.83 -4.65
N ILE A 472 8.61 20.20 -3.76
CA ILE A 472 9.40 21.44 -3.85
C ILE A 472 10.84 21.04 -4.16
N VAL A 473 11.28 21.33 -5.38
CA VAL A 473 12.63 20.98 -5.84
C VAL A 473 13.57 22.18 -5.74
N THR A 474 14.78 21.94 -5.24
CA THR A 474 15.84 22.95 -5.30
C THR A 474 16.36 23.09 -6.72
N LYS A 475 17.12 24.16 -7.00
CA LYS A 475 17.76 24.35 -8.30
C LYS A 475 18.70 23.20 -8.67
N ASP A 476 19.46 22.69 -7.70
CA ASP A 476 20.39 21.57 -7.91
C ASP A 476 19.63 20.27 -8.20
N GLU A 477 18.57 20.01 -7.44
CA GLU A 477 17.70 18.85 -7.63
C GLU A 477 17.02 18.91 -9.01
N PHE A 478 16.53 20.08 -9.41
CA PHE A 478 15.95 20.30 -10.73
C PHE A 478 16.97 20.08 -11.86
N ALA A 479 18.22 20.49 -11.66
CA ALA A 479 19.28 20.29 -12.65
C ALA A 479 19.62 18.80 -12.83
N ALA A 480 19.61 18.02 -11.75
CA ALA A 480 19.79 16.57 -11.81
C ALA A 480 18.55 15.85 -12.38
N HIS A 481 17.35 16.32 -12.00
CA HIS A 481 16.07 15.69 -12.31
C HIS A 481 15.04 16.74 -12.74
N PRO A 482 15.06 17.16 -14.04
CA PRO A 482 14.15 18.17 -14.55
C PRO A 482 12.68 17.78 -14.38
N GLN A 483 11.87 18.75 -13.95
CA GLN A 483 10.43 18.56 -13.81
C GLN A 483 9.74 18.60 -15.18
N VAL A 484 8.65 17.85 -15.31
CA VAL A 484 7.85 17.75 -16.54
C VAL A 484 6.40 18.16 -16.30
N LEU A 485 5.70 18.63 -17.34
CA LEU A 485 4.26 18.87 -17.26
C LEU A 485 3.52 17.56 -16.94
N GLU A 486 2.56 17.64 -16.03
CA GLU A 486 1.60 16.56 -15.76
C GLU A 486 0.62 16.42 -16.94
N LEU A 487 0.92 15.48 -17.84
CA LEU A 487 0.11 15.18 -19.02
C LEU A 487 -0.30 13.70 -19.09
N SER A 488 -0.28 12.99 -17.96
CA SER A 488 -0.61 11.56 -17.92
C SER A 488 -2.05 11.30 -18.36
N GLY A 489 -3.00 12.18 -18.03
CA GLY A 489 -4.42 12.01 -18.37
C GLY A 489 -4.77 12.11 -19.86
N ILE A 490 -3.83 12.53 -20.73
CA ILE A 490 -3.94 12.46 -22.20
C ILE A 490 -2.92 11.48 -22.80
N PHE A 491 -2.40 10.58 -21.97
CA PHE A 491 -1.43 9.54 -22.37
C PHE A 491 -0.21 10.10 -23.11
N CYS A 492 0.24 11.29 -22.73
CA CYS A 492 1.38 11.95 -23.35
C CYS A 492 2.69 11.28 -22.90
N GLU A 493 3.21 10.37 -23.74
CA GLU A 493 4.47 9.66 -23.47
C GLU A 493 5.74 10.49 -23.76
N THR A 494 5.57 11.72 -24.25
CA THR A 494 6.68 12.65 -24.50
C THR A 494 6.84 13.59 -23.31
N ASP A 495 8.02 13.60 -22.70
CA ASP A 495 8.33 14.54 -21.62
C ASP A 495 8.38 15.98 -22.15
N ILE A 496 7.54 16.84 -21.57
CA ILE A 496 7.56 18.29 -21.82
C ILE A 496 8.11 18.94 -20.56
N THR A 497 9.35 19.39 -20.63
CA THR A 497 10.08 19.87 -19.44
C THR A 497 9.77 21.32 -19.14
N TYR A 498 9.88 21.69 -17.86
CA TYR A 498 9.98 23.10 -17.43
C TYR A 498 11.41 23.62 -17.58
N SER A 499 11.63 24.93 -17.53
CA SER A 499 12.86 25.52 -16.98
C SER A 499 12.67 25.73 -15.49
N TYR A 500 13.74 25.98 -14.77
CA TYR A 500 13.63 26.29 -13.36
C TYR A 500 12.74 27.53 -13.13
N GLU A 501 12.88 28.56 -13.96
CA GLU A 501 12.10 29.79 -13.87
C GLU A 501 10.61 29.55 -14.18
N GLU A 502 10.29 28.75 -15.19
CA GLU A 502 8.92 28.36 -15.53
C GLU A 502 8.29 27.54 -14.41
N TYR A 503 9.04 26.61 -13.82
CA TYR A 503 8.59 25.80 -12.69
C TYR A 503 8.29 26.66 -11.46
N MET A 504 9.19 27.58 -11.10
CA MET A 504 8.96 28.49 -9.97
C MET A 504 7.77 29.43 -10.22
N SER A 505 7.56 29.85 -11.47
CA SER A 505 6.39 30.64 -11.85
C SER A 505 5.10 29.85 -11.69
N HIS A 506 5.07 28.60 -12.15
CA HIS A 506 3.90 27.73 -11.96
C HIS A 506 3.68 27.40 -10.47
N LEU A 507 4.73 27.22 -9.68
CA LEU A 507 4.62 27.01 -8.24
C LEU A 507 3.93 28.20 -7.57
N ALA A 508 4.32 29.44 -7.91
CA ALA A 508 3.66 30.64 -7.40
C ALA A 508 2.17 30.69 -7.81
N MET A 509 1.83 30.32 -9.04
CA MET A 509 0.42 30.20 -9.48
C MET A 509 -0.34 29.12 -8.71
N THR A 510 0.32 28.01 -8.35
CA THR A 510 -0.25 26.94 -7.53
C THR A 510 -0.55 27.43 -6.11
N GLU A 511 0.35 28.22 -5.53
CA GLU A 511 0.17 28.86 -4.22
C GLU A 511 -0.95 29.89 -4.23
N GLU A 512 -1.05 30.71 -5.29
CA GLU A 512 -2.14 31.66 -5.48
C GLU A 512 -3.49 30.95 -5.68
N PHE A 513 -3.50 29.84 -6.43
CA PHE A 513 -4.69 29.00 -6.57
C PHE A 513 -5.16 28.48 -5.21
N ALA A 514 -4.23 28.07 -4.34
CA ALA A 514 -4.55 27.66 -2.98
C ALA A 514 -5.07 28.79 -2.09
N ALA A 515 -4.48 29.98 -2.20
CA ALA A 515 -4.94 31.15 -1.45
C ALA A 515 -6.35 31.60 -1.87
N SER A 516 -6.70 31.42 -3.15
CA SER A 516 -7.99 31.85 -3.71
C SER A 516 -9.14 30.83 -3.55
N HIS A 517 -8.85 29.57 -3.21
CA HIS A 517 -9.85 28.52 -3.07
C HIS A 517 -9.78 27.86 -1.69
N SER A 518 -10.69 28.22 -0.79
CA SER A 518 -10.70 27.74 0.61
C SER A 518 -10.81 26.21 0.77
N ASN A 519 -11.44 25.52 -0.19
CA ASN A 519 -11.57 24.07 -0.19
C ASN A 519 -10.36 23.35 -0.82
N TYR A 520 -9.38 24.08 -1.34
CA TYR A 520 -8.14 23.52 -1.86
C TYR A 520 -7.05 23.63 -0.81
N LYS A 521 -6.39 22.51 -0.51
CA LYS A 521 -5.27 22.43 0.43
C LYS A 521 -4.01 22.05 -0.33
N LEU A 522 -2.98 22.88 -0.20
CA LEU A 522 -1.68 22.62 -0.80
C LEU A 522 -0.69 22.15 0.26
N LEU A 523 -0.17 20.94 0.10
CA LEU A 523 0.90 20.39 0.91
C LEU A 523 2.19 20.39 0.08
N LYS A 524 3.28 20.85 0.70
CA LYS A 524 4.59 20.98 0.06
C LYS A 524 5.54 19.95 0.67
N ALA A 525 5.95 18.98 -0.14
CA ALA A 525 6.93 17.99 0.25
C ALA A 525 8.35 18.48 -0.10
N SER A 526 9.28 18.39 0.86
CA SER A 526 10.69 18.76 0.66
C SER A 526 11.45 17.80 -0.25
N THR A 527 10.89 16.61 -0.49
CA THR A 527 11.41 15.58 -1.38
C THR A 527 10.26 15.00 -2.21
N PRO A 528 10.44 14.80 -3.53
CA PRO A 528 9.41 14.13 -4.34
C PRO A 528 9.21 12.69 -3.87
N ALA A 529 7.96 12.33 -3.60
CA ALA A 529 7.59 10.95 -3.26
C ALA A 529 7.91 9.99 -4.42
N PHE A 530 7.62 10.42 -5.64
CA PHE A 530 7.80 9.68 -6.87
C PHE A 530 8.24 10.62 -8.00
N ARG A 531 8.87 10.09 -9.04
CA ARG A 531 9.32 10.87 -10.20
C ARG A 531 8.38 10.76 -11.39
N ASN A 532 7.79 9.59 -11.57
CA ASN A 532 6.96 9.21 -12.71
C ASN A 532 5.55 8.77 -12.31
N LEU A 533 5.23 8.69 -11.02
CA LEU A 533 3.91 8.35 -10.51
C LEU A 533 3.15 9.54 -9.94
N GLN A 534 1.85 9.54 -10.22
CA GLN A 534 0.87 10.35 -9.52
C GLN A 534 -0.21 9.46 -8.95
N ILE A 535 -0.62 9.75 -7.73
CA ILE A 535 -1.64 8.99 -7.03
C ILE A 535 -2.79 9.95 -6.74
N LEU A 536 -3.94 9.70 -7.36
CA LEU A 536 -5.18 10.40 -7.02
C LEU A 536 -6.01 9.51 -6.11
N ILE A 537 -6.50 10.09 -5.02
CA ILE A 537 -7.22 9.38 -3.96
C ILE A 537 -8.58 10.04 -3.81
N HIS A 538 -9.64 9.27 -3.99
CA HIS A 538 -10.97 9.60 -3.53
C HIS A 538 -11.27 8.71 -2.34
N GLU A 539 -11.16 9.27 -1.13
CA GLU A 539 -11.21 8.51 0.13
C GLU A 539 -12.45 7.63 0.19
N ASP A 540 -12.24 6.37 0.55
CA ASP A 540 -13.27 5.33 0.62
C ASP A 540 -13.92 4.87 -0.69
N GLN A 541 -13.58 5.51 -1.81
CA GLN A 541 -14.12 5.18 -3.13
C GLN A 541 -13.12 4.45 -4.01
N TRP A 542 -12.00 5.08 -4.33
CA TRP A 542 -10.99 4.53 -5.24
C TRP A 542 -9.66 5.26 -5.10
N VAL A 543 -8.60 4.57 -5.53
CA VAL A 543 -7.27 5.15 -5.74
C VAL A 543 -6.87 4.94 -7.19
N MET A 544 -6.32 5.96 -7.83
CA MET A 544 -5.78 5.87 -9.17
C MET A 544 -4.28 6.13 -9.15
N VAL A 545 -3.50 5.11 -9.50
CA VAL A 545 -2.05 5.22 -9.69
C VAL A 545 -1.78 5.44 -11.18
N SER A 546 -1.20 6.58 -11.51
CA SER A 546 -0.95 7.01 -12.88
C SER A 546 0.54 7.09 -13.13
N LYS A 547 1.02 6.40 -14.15
CA LYS A 547 2.40 6.51 -14.60
C LYS A 547 2.46 7.48 -15.78
N SER A 548 3.21 8.57 -15.63
CA SER A 548 3.35 9.61 -16.65
C SER A 548 4.38 9.25 -17.73
N LYS A 549 5.39 8.44 -17.38
CA LYS A 549 6.44 8.02 -18.31
C LYS A 549 6.06 6.75 -19.07
N ALA A 550 6.47 6.65 -20.34
CA ALA A 550 6.17 5.54 -21.24
C ALA A 550 6.31 4.14 -20.58
N PRO A 551 5.28 3.26 -20.68
CA PRO A 551 3.96 3.55 -21.22
C PRO A 551 3.14 4.42 -20.26
N ALA A 552 2.43 5.41 -20.79
CA ALA A 552 1.43 6.12 -20.00
C ALA A 552 0.27 5.16 -19.69
N ILE A 553 -0.02 4.97 -18.41
CA ILE A 553 -0.99 3.97 -17.94
C ILE A 553 -1.59 4.36 -16.60
N HIS A 554 -2.87 4.04 -16.39
CA HIS A 554 -3.58 4.30 -15.14
C HIS A 554 -4.15 3.02 -14.56
N PHE A 555 -3.97 2.85 -13.25
CA PHE A 555 -4.52 1.75 -12.46
C PHE A 555 -5.55 2.30 -11.48
N VAL A 556 -6.85 2.06 -11.72
CA VAL A 556 -7.93 2.44 -10.80
C VAL A 556 -8.23 1.25 -9.89
N ILE A 557 -7.90 1.39 -8.62
CA ILE A 557 -7.98 0.35 -7.59
C ILE A 557 -9.16 0.62 -6.66
N ARG A 558 -10.04 -0.37 -6.50
CA ARG A 558 -11.20 -0.31 -5.58
C ARG A 558 -11.19 -1.41 -4.52
N HIS A 559 -10.27 -2.37 -4.60
CA HIS A 559 -10.18 -3.42 -3.61
C HIS A 559 -9.86 -2.83 -2.22
N PRO A 560 -10.69 -3.05 -1.17
CA PRO A 560 -10.57 -2.31 0.09
C PRO A 560 -9.21 -2.38 0.77
N LYS A 561 -8.56 -3.57 0.78
CA LYS A 561 -7.23 -3.72 1.41
C LYS A 561 -6.17 -2.90 0.67
N LEU A 562 -6.18 -2.92 -0.67
CA LEU A 562 -5.22 -2.18 -1.50
C LEU A 562 -5.47 -0.67 -1.43
N ARG A 563 -6.73 -0.29 -1.62
CA ARG A 563 -7.19 1.10 -1.53
C ARG A 563 -6.75 1.72 -0.20
N LYS A 564 -7.11 1.07 0.92
CA LYS A 564 -6.78 1.56 2.26
C LYS A 564 -5.27 1.63 2.51
N ALA A 565 -4.49 0.69 1.97
CA ALA A 565 -3.04 0.75 2.09
C ALA A 565 -2.44 1.98 1.39
N ILE A 566 -2.93 2.32 0.19
CA ILE A 566 -2.45 3.50 -0.55
C ILE A 566 -3.00 4.80 0.04
N GLU A 567 -4.24 4.82 0.53
CA GLU A 567 -4.80 5.99 1.23
C GLU A 567 -3.98 6.39 2.46
N ASN A 568 -3.51 5.39 3.22
CA ASN A 568 -2.69 5.59 4.41
C ASN A 568 -1.19 5.70 4.08
N PHE A 569 -0.79 5.68 2.80
CA PHE A 569 0.59 5.87 2.42
C PHE A 569 1.02 7.31 2.72
N ILE A 570 2.14 7.41 3.42
CA ILE A 570 2.82 8.66 3.73
C ILE A 570 4.20 8.55 3.08
N PRO A 571 4.53 9.41 2.10
CA PRO A 571 5.84 9.40 1.50
C PRO A 571 6.95 9.49 2.56
N PRO A 572 8.06 8.75 2.39
CA PRO A 572 9.16 8.82 3.33
C PRO A 572 9.73 10.24 3.36
N VAL A 573 9.75 10.86 4.55
CA VAL A 573 10.49 12.10 4.77
C VAL A 573 11.96 11.72 4.87
N ILE A 574 12.74 12.01 3.83
CA ILE A 574 14.20 11.85 3.91
C ILE A 574 14.72 13.04 4.71
N ASP A 575 15.05 12.82 5.98
CA ASP A 575 15.87 13.76 6.76
C ASP A 575 17.21 13.94 6.04
N LYS A 576 17.57 15.20 5.79
CA LYS A 576 18.84 15.57 5.15
C LYS A 576 20.02 15.47 6.10
#